data_AF-A0A821XGF4-F1
#
_entry.id   AF-A0A821XGF4-F1
#
_cell.length_a   1.000
_cell.length_b   1.000
_cell.length_c   1.000
_cell.angle_alpha   90.00
_cell.angle_beta   90.00
_cell.angle_gamma   90.00
#
_symmetry.space_group_name_H-M   'P 1'
#
loop_
_entity.id
_entity.type
_entity.pdbx_description
1 polymer ?
#
loop_
_entity_poly.entity_id
_entity_poly.type
_entity_poly.pdbx_seq_one_letter_code
_entity_poly.pdbx_strand_id
1 'polypeptide(L)'
;EFGAMADTQTLLSICDRVHIVLTRKDTLGEIHLVSSHFLEWRQILCAQANKTNRILELNGIGAENKLPVGVINVCLQLIPPLNESVAEDVLAAQLDLEHSKSTERERLFLIYAKQWWKEFLEIREEHRTRLVKIFGQDENGVNHPVFSFVQPLRSGRLLDTPREAARFVSLIGYDRHSVVGNTDRTEMWTHTHAFLARNCGDCENHSVLLCSLLLGFGLDAYVCIGTKGKNQIHSWVVTIGADDIFFWESLNGNRYQHISIDPDDPPLDKLSLNNIRHPYKTIGCLFNDKLFYANVQPTCNVDTCVFRLLDQSKWKAMSADAIASVNTPGLVLTAPMMPHLMSNTLDPIALSNDIEKQIRALIIQHRKDLGYTTQFDEHLSYLLSPALSSYELERVTGLSVGNEEFQEAVRRAVPNGHAFKGFPIQFVHKNARKAFVFSLKNNLCEEIVCCHGDQVRLAVRVRVFTYPENALATWMMFACRYKSVGSTK
;
A
#
# COMPACT_ATOMS: atom_id res chain seq x y z
N GLU A 1 -7.01 -35.54 13.98
CA GLU A 1 -5.87 -36.20 13.29
C GLU A 1 -4.78 -35.18 12.93
N PHE A 2 -4.29 -34.42 13.92
CA PHE A 2 -3.19 -33.47 13.72
C PHE A 2 -1.91 -34.12 14.25
N GLY A 3 -0.97 -34.44 13.37
CA GLY A 3 0.35 -34.94 13.76
C GLY A 3 0.94 -36.07 12.91
N ALA A 4 0.35 -36.44 11.77
CA ALA A 4 1.09 -37.25 10.80
C ALA A 4 2.23 -36.39 10.24
N MET A 5 3.47 -36.82 10.47
CA MET A 5 4.66 -36.19 9.90
C MET A 5 4.50 -36.13 8.38
N ALA A 6 4.79 -35.00 7.76
CA ALA A 6 4.83 -34.92 6.30
C ALA A 6 5.87 -35.94 5.82
N ASP A 7 5.44 -36.94 5.06
CA ASP A 7 6.35 -37.92 4.49
C ASP A 7 7.28 -37.24 3.47
N THR A 8 8.36 -37.91 3.12
CA THR A 8 9.38 -37.39 2.20
C THR A 8 8.78 -36.94 0.86
N GLN A 9 7.75 -37.65 0.38
CA GLN A 9 7.06 -37.32 -0.86
C GLN A 9 6.24 -36.02 -0.72
N THR A 10 5.58 -35.83 0.41
CA THR A 10 4.88 -34.58 0.75
C THR A 10 5.88 -33.41 0.77
N LEU A 11 7.03 -33.56 1.43
CA LEU A 11 8.05 -32.50 1.46
C LEU A 11 8.63 -32.18 0.08
N LEU A 12 8.82 -33.17 -0.78
CA LEU A 12 9.27 -32.96 -2.17
C LEU A 12 8.23 -32.19 -2.99
N SER A 13 6.94 -32.39 -2.71
CA SER A 13 5.84 -31.71 -3.40
C SER A 13 5.66 -30.23 -3.01
N ILE A 14 6.25 -29.79 -1.89
CA ILE A 14 6.19 -28.38 -1.45
C ILE A 14 7.17 -27.57 -2.29
N CYS A 15 6.67 -26.94 -3.35
CA CYS A 15 7.49 -26.16 -4.28
C CYS A 15 7.70 -24.70 -3.88
N ASP A 16 7.14 -24.28 -2.74
CA ASP A 16 7.26 -22.91 -2.24
C ASP A 16 8.70 -22.59 -1.87
N ARG A 17 9.22 -21.49 -2.40
CA ARG A 17 10.58 -21.01 -2.11
C ARG A 17 10.59 -20.12 -0.87
N VAL A 18 11.72 -20.11 -0.17
CA VAL A 18 11.93 -19.15 0.93
C VAL A 18 12.33 -17.81 0.32
N HIS A 19 11.45 -16.82 0.43
CA HIS A 19 11.73 -15.46 -0.05
C HIS A 19 12.56 -14.68 0.98
N ILE A 20 13.79 -14.37 0.61
CA ILE A 20 14.76 -13.60 1.40
C ILE A 20 14.82 -12.19 0.84
N VAL A 21 14.52 -11.21 1.69
CA VAL A 21 14.54 -9.79 1.32
C VAL A 21 15.61 -9.09 2.14
N LEU A 22 16.53 -8.40 1.48
CA LEU A 22 17.54 -7.57 2.12
C LEU A 22 17.14 -6.10 1.99
N THR A 23 17.01 -5.42 3.11
CA THR A 23 16.75 -3.97 3.16
C THR A 23 17.88 -3.22 3.84
N ARG A 24 18.17 -2.00 3.39
CA ARG A 24 19.10 -1.07 4.02
C ARG A 24 18.34 0.13 4.57
N LYS A 25 18.58 0.46 5.83
CA LYS A 25 18.05 1.67 6.44
C LYS A 25 19.09 2.79 6.37
N ASP A 26 18.70 3.95 5.85
CA ASP A 26 19.60 5.11 5.81
C ASP A 26 19.62 5.89 7.14
N THR A 27 20.43 6.94 7.20
CA THR A 27 20.57 7.81 8.38
C THR A 27 19.31 8.61 8.71
N LEU A 28 18.42 8.80 7.73
CA LEU A 28 17.12 9.45 7.91
C LEU A 28 16.05 8.47 8.37
N GLY A 29 16.36 7.18 8.34
CA GLY A 29 15.51 6.08 8.76
C GLY A 29 14.62 5.53 7.65
N GLU A 30 14.81 5.97 6.41
CA GLU A 30 14.09 5.43 5.25
C GLU A 30 14.67 4.05 4.91
N ILE A 31 13.79 3.13 4.49
CA ILE A 31 14.14 1.75 4.19
C ILE A 31 14.21 1.58 2.67
N HIS A 32 15.34 1.08 2.19
CA HIS A 32 15.59 0.83 0.77
C HIS A 32 15.70 -0.67 0.55
N LEU A 33 15.01 -1.19 -0.47
CA LEU A 33 15.18 -2.57 -0.90
C LEU A 33 16.52 -2.71 -1.62
N VAL A 34 17.33 -3.69 -1.21
CA VAL A 34 18.69 -3.93 -1.75
C VAL A 34 18.72 -5.21 -2.56
N SER A 35 18.04 -6.27 -2.10
CA SER A 35 18.00 -7.56 -2.79
C SER A 35 16.69 -8.29 -2.49
N SER A 36 16.26 -9.11 -3.45
CA SER A 36 15.13 -10.04 -3.34
C SER A 36 15.59 -11.39 -3.90
N HIS A 37 15.58 -12.43 -3.08
CA HIS A 37 16.11 -13.74 -3.46
C HIS A 37 15.14 -14.86 -3.07
N PHE A 38 14.92 -15.81 -3.97
CA PHE A 38 14.05 -16.96 -3.73
C PHE A 38 14.89 -18.23 -3.56
N LEU A 39 15.08 -18.64 -2.31
CA LEU A 39 15.88 -19.80 -1.94
C LEU A 39 15.09 -21.10 -2.11
N GLU A 40 15.65 -22.03 -2.90
CA GLU A 40 15.19 -23.41 -2.98
C GLU A 40 15.66 -24.19 -1.74
N TRP A 41 14.75 -24.37 -0.78
CA TRP A 41 15.07 -24.95 0.53
C TRP A 41 15.17 -26.47 0.49
N ARG A 42 14.56 -27.15 -0.49
CA ARG A 42 14.46 -28.62 -0.56
C ARG A 42 15.81 -29.33 -0.70
N GLN A 43 16.89 -28.60 -0.98
CA GLN A 43 18.25 -29.12 -0.88
C GLN A 43 18.59 -29.67 0.52
N ILE A 44 17.87 -29.25 1.56
CA ILE A 44 18.00 -29.80 2.92
C ILE A 44 17.57 -31.27 3.03
N LEU A 45 16.74 -31.76 2.11
CA LEU A 45 16.23 -33.13 2.10
C LEU A 45 17.32 -34.15 1.78
N CYS A 46 18.36 -33.74 1.06
CA CYS A 46 19.53 -34.56 0.73
C CYS A 46 20.66 -34.46 1.76
N ALA A 47 20.62 -33.47 2.64
CA ALA A 47 21.72 -33.16 3.54
C ALA A 47 21.79 -34.11 4.74
N GLN A 48 23.01 -34.43 5.17
CA GLN A 48 23.24 -35.23 6.38
C GLN A 48 22.62 -34.55 7.61
N ALA A 49 21.88 -35.31 8.42
CA ALA A 49 21.10 -34.82 9.57
C ALA A 49 20.10 -33.70 9.22
N ASN A 50 19.71 -33.55 7.94
CA ASN A 50 18.87 -32.49 7.40
C ASN A 50 19.27 -31.10 7.88
N LYS A 51 20.58 -30.83 7.84
CA LYS A 51 21.17 -29.54 8.15
C LYS A 51 22.08 -29.09 7.01
N THR A 52 21.87 -27.88 6.52
CA THR A 52 22.69 -27.29 5.45
C THR A 52 23.29 -25.97 5.90
N ASN A 53 24.43 -25.64 5.31
CA ASN A 53 25.09 -24.34 5.44
C ASN A 53 25.43 -23.87 4.02
N ARG A 54 24.81 -22.79 3.55
CA ARG A 54 24.92 -22.31 2.17
C ARG A 54 25.28 -20.85 2.12
N ILE A 55 26.29 -20.53 1.31
CA ILE A 55 26.61 -19.15 0.94
C ILE A 55 25.69 -18.78 -0.23
N LEU A 56 24.85 -17.76 -0.02
CA LEU A 56 23.98 -17.20 -1.04
C LEU A 56 24.57 -15.88 -1.52
N GLU A 57 24.82 -15.78 -2.82
CA GLU A 57 25.10 -14.51 -3.48
C GLU A 57 23.78 -13.78 -3.72
N LEU A 58 23.71 -12.56 -3.20
CA LEU A 58 22.56 -11.68 -3.35
C LEU A 58 22.86 -10.69 -4.46
N ASN A 59 21.94 -10.57 -5.41
CA ASN A 59 22.01 -9.57 -6.48
C ASN A 59 21.19 -8.33 -6.11
N GLY A 60 21.48 -7.21 -6.77
CA GLY A 60 20.70 -5.99 -6.66
C GLY A 60 19.26 -6.16 -7.17
N ILE A 61 18.55 -5.04 -7.29
CA ILE A 61 17.17 -5.01 -7.82
C ILE A 61 17.08 -4.10 -9.05
N GLY A 62 16.00 -4.25 -9.82
CA GLY A 62 15.72 -3.40 -10.99
C GLY A 62 16.87 -3.42 -12.00
N ALA A 63 17.43 -2.25 -12.31
CA ALA A 63 18.55 -2.13 -13.25
C ALA A 63 19.85 -2.81 -12.76
N GLU A 64 19.98 -3.04 -11.45
CA GLU A 64 21.15 -3.66 -10.82
C GLU A 64 20.93 -5.15 -10.49
N ASN A 65 19.85 -5.76 -11.01
CA ASN A 65 19.47 -7.15 -10.73
C ASN A 65 20.49 -8.24 -11.14
N LYS A 66 21.51 -7.88 -11.92
CA LYS A 66 22.62 -8.75 -12.33
C LYS A 66 23.93 -8.45 -11.60
N LEU A 67 23.94 -7.44 -10.73
CA LEU A 67 25.13 -7.03 -9.99
C LEU A 67 25.07 -7.63 -8.58
N PRO A 68 26.11 -8.36 -8.14
CA PRO A 68 26.17 -8.87 -6.78
C PRO A 68 26.31 -7.70 -5.79
N VAL A 69 25.46 -7.68 -4.78
CA VAL A 69 25.46 -6.67 -3.70
C VAL A 69 26.09 -7.21 -2.41
N GLY A 70 26.21 -8.53 -2.29
CA GLY A 70 26.88 -9.17 -1.16
C GLY A 70 26.58 -10.66 -1.08
N VAL A 71 27.13 -11.30 -0.05
CA VAL A 71 26.89 -12.71 0.25
C VAL A 71 26.35 -12.85 1.67
N ILE A 72 25.41 -13.78 1.87
CA ILE A 72 24.94 -14.17 3.20
C ILE A 72 25.17 -15.66 3.39
N ASN A 73 25.55 -16.06 4.60
CA ASN A 73 25.65 -17.47 4.95
C ASN A 73 24.35 -17.90 5.65
N VAL A 74 23.62 -18.84 5.05
CA VAL A 74 22.32 -19.32 5.52
C VAL A 74 22.46 -20.75 6.02
N CYS A 75 22.13 -20.96 7.29
CA CYS A 75 22.02 -22.28 7.90
C CYS A 75 20.55 -22.69 7.95
N LEU A 76 20.19 -23.80 7.34
CA LEU A 76 18.84 -24.37 7.43
C LEU A 76 18.89 -25.69 8.20
N GLN A 77 17.85 -25.96 9.00
CA GLN A 77 17.68 -27.22 9.71
C GLN A 77 16.21 -27.65 9.63
N LEU A 78 15.97 -28.90 9.24
CA LEU A 78 14.63 -29.50 9.24
C LEU A 78 14.32 -30.06 10.63
N ILE A 79 13.15 -29.74 11.18
CA ILE A 79 12.73 -30.19 12.50
C ILE A 79 11.28 -30.73 12.41
N PRO A 80 11.03 -32.00 12.76
CA PRO A 80 12.02 -33.04 13.10
C PRO A 80 12.87 -33.44 11.87
N PRO A 81 14.07 -34.02 12.06
CA PRO A 81 14.85 -34.55 10.95
C PRO A 81 14.13 -35.75 10.30
N LEU A 82 14.43 -36.00 9.02
CA LEU A 82 13.93 -37.18 8.31
C LEU A 82 14.64 -38.44 8.81
N ASN A 83 13.90 -39.55 8.81
CA ASN A 83 14.46 -40.87 9.07
C ASN A 83 15.39 -41.32 7.92
N GLU A 84 15.05 -40.96 6.68
CA GLU A 84 15.80 -41.28 5.46
C GLU A 84 15.97 -40.03 4.60
N SER A 85 17.19 -39.78 4.12
CA SER A 85 17.49 -38.66 3.22
C SER A 85 17.03 -38.96 1.79
N VAL A 86 16.59 -37.92 1.08
CA VAL A 86 16.29 -38.01 -0.36
C VAL A 86 17.59 -38.12 -1.14
N ALA A 87 17.65 -39.02 -2.11
CA ALA A 87 18.79 -39.10 -3.02
C ALA A 87 18.90 -37.84 -3.90
N GLU A 88 20.11 -37.33 -4.12
CA GLU A 88 20.32 -36.05 -4.83
C GLU A 88 19.78 -36.06 -6.26
N ASP A 89 19.86 -37.20 -6.94
CA ASP A 89 19.34 -37.41 -8.28
C ASP A 89 17.81 -37.34 -8.33
N VAL A 90 17.12 -37.86 -7.31
CA VAL A 90 15.66 -37.77 -7.18
C VAL A 90 15.23 -36.31 -6.98
N LEU A 91 15.92 -35.56 -6.11
CA LEU A 91 15.64 -34.14 -5.92
C LEU A 91 15.93 -33.35 -7.20
N ALA A 92 17.08 -33.56 -7.84
CA ALA A 92 17.45 -32.87 -9.08
C ALA A 92 16.41 -33.13 -10.19
N ALA A 93 16.02 -34.39 -10.39
CA ALA A 93 15.00 -34.76 -11.37
C ALA A 93 13.64 -34.10 -11.07
N GLN A 94 13.25 -34.00 -9.80
CA GLN A 94 12.02 -33.30 -9.41
C GLN A 94 12.09 -31.81 -9.71
N LEU A 95 13.19 -31.14 -9.34
CA LEU A 95 13.39 -29.70 -9.57
C LEU A 95 13.44 -29.38 -11.08
N ASP A 96 14.14 -30.19 -11.87
CA ASP A 96 14.21 -30.04 -13.33
C ASP A 96 12.84 -30.23 -13.99
N LEU A 97 12.07 -31.23 -13.53
CA LEU A 97 10.71 -31.48 -14.01
C LEU A 97 9.78 -30.31 -13.69
N GLU A 98 9.83 -29.77 -12.47
CA GLU A 98 9.04 -28.60 -12.06
C GLU A 98 9.43 -27.36 -12.86
N HIS A 99 10.74 -27.11 -13.02
CA HIS A 99 11.24 -25.98 -13.79
C HIS A 99 10.80 -26.05 -15.25
N SER A 100 10.98 -27.20 -15.89
CA SER A 100 10.55 -27.42 -17.28
C SER A 100 9.05 -27.23 -17.45
N LYS A 101 8.22 -27.73 -16.51
CA LYS A 101 6.77 -27.51 -16.53
C LYS A 101 6.40 -26.04 -16.35
N SER A 102 7.06 -25.31 -15.45
CA SER A 102 6.81 -23.87 -15.24
C SER A 102 7.15 -23.08 -16.50
N THR A 103 8.34 -23.28 -17.07
CA THR A 103 8.78 -22.59 -18.28
C THR A 103 7.86 -22.88 -19.47
N GLU A 104 7.39 -24.12 -19.63
CA GLU A 104 6.47 -24.46 -20.71
C GLU A 104 5.09 -23.78 -20.53
N ARG A 105 4.57 -23.72 -19.29
CA ARG A 105 3.32 -23.01 -18.98
C ARG A 105 3.44 -21.51 -19.28
N GLU A 106 4.53 -20.88 -18.83
CA GLU A 106 4.82 -19.47 -19.12
C GLU A 106 4.92 -19.21 -20.62
N ARG A 107 5.58 -20.11 -21.37
CA ARG A 107 5.69 -20.03 -22.84
C ARG A 107 4.32 -20.12 -23.51
N LEU A 108 3.49 -21.10 -23.13
CA LEU A 108 2.14 -21.28 -23.67
C LEU A 108 1.25 -20.08 -23.35
N PHE A 109 1.32 -19.57 -22.13
CA PHE A 109 0.59 -18.37 -21.75
C PHE A 109 1.05 -17.14 -22.53
N LEU A 110 2.34 -16.97 -22.79
CA LEU A 110 2.84 -15.87 -23.61
C LEU A 110 2.31 -15.93 -25.04
N ILE A 111 2.23 -17.13 -25.64
CA ILE A 111 1.63 -17.34 -26.97
C ILE A 111 0.15 -16.97 -26.93
N TYR A 112 -0.58 -17.47 -25.93
CA TYR A 112 -1.99 -17.14 -25.71
C TYR A 112 -2.20 -15.62 -25.56
N ALA A 113 -1.44 -14.95 -24.70
CA ALA A 113 -1.55 -13.52 -24.43
C ALA A 113 -1.27 -12.68 -25.68
N LYS A 114 -0.30 -13.06 -26.52
CA LYS A 114 -0.03 -12.40 -27.80
C LYS A 114 -1.21 -12.51 -28.76
N GLN A 115 -1.81 -13.70 -28.86
CA GLN A 115 -2.99 -13.91 -29.70
C GLN A 115 -4.19 -13.13 -29.17
N TRP A 116 -4.45 -13.19 -27.87
CA TRP A 116 -5.52 -12.45 -27.21
C TRP A 116 -5.37 -10.93 -27.40
N TRP A 117 -4.13 -10.42 -27.31
CA TRP A 117 -3.83 -9.00 -27.55
C TRP A 117 -4.08 -8.59 -29.00
N LYS A 118 -3.68 -9.44 -29.97
CA LYS A 118 -3.96 -9.21 -31.39
C LYS A 118 -5.46 -9.10 -31.64
N GLU A 119 -6.24 -10.04 -31.12
CA GLU A 119 -7.70 -10.00 -31.22
C GLU A 119 -8.30 -8.75 -30.57
N PHE A 120 -7.78 -8.32 -29.41
CA PHE A 120 -8.23 -7.10 -28.76
C PHE A 120 -8.02 -5.86 -29.64
N LEU A 121 -6.87 -5.76 -30.32
CA LEU A 121 -6.55 -4.67 -31.24
C LEU A 121 -7.40 -4.69 -32.53
N GLU A 122 -7.89 -5.85 -32.95
CA GLU A 122 -8.74 -6.00 -34.13
C GLU A 122 -10.18 -5.50 -33.90
N ILE A 123 -10.61 -5.33 -32.64
CA ILE A 123 -11.98 -4.87 -32.32
C ILE A 123 -12.19 -3.41 -32.74
N ARG A 124 -11.24 -2.51 -32.42
CA ARG A 124 -11.28 -1.07 -32.76
C ARG A 124 -9.88 -0.47 -32.84
N GLU A 125 -9.69 0.55 -33.67
CA GLU A 125 -8.39 1.20 -33.86
C GLU A 125 -7.90 1.92 -32.59
N GLU A 126 -8.81 2.53 -31.82
CA GLU A 126 -8.53 3.24 -30.57
C GLU A 126 -7.99 2.32 -29.47
N HIS A 127 -8.10 1.00 -29.62
CA HIS A 127 -7.55 0.04 -28.66
C HIS A 127 -6.02 0.07 -28.63
N ARG A 128 -5.34 0.60 -29.66
CA ARG A 128 -3.88 0.75 -29.69
C ARG A 128 -3.35 1.72 -28.63
N THR A 129 -4.16 2.67 -28.19
CA THR A 129 -3.79 3.67 -27.17
C THR A 129 -4.45 3.41 -25.81
N ARG A 130 -5.30 2.38 -25.72
CA ARG A 130 -6.00 2.01 -24.49
C ARG A 130 -5.03 1.30 -23.52
N LEU A 131 -5.04 1.72 -22.26
CA LEU A 131 -4.11 1.24 -21.24
C LEU A 131 -4.48 -0.17 -20.74
N VAL A 132 -3.97 -1.19 -21.40
CA VAL A 132 -4.15 -2.60 -21.01
C VAL A 132 -2.79 -3.17 -20.60
N LYS A 133 -2.62 -3.45 -19.31
CA LYS A 133 -1.37 -3.96 -18.74
C LYS A 133 -1.48 -5.46 -18.50
N ILE A 134 -0.87 -6.28 -19.38
CA ILE A 134 -0.88 -7.75 -19.23
C ILE A 134 0.30 -8.23 -18.38
N PHE A 135 1.50 -7.66 -18.58
CA PHE A 135 2.72 -8.08 -17.89
C PHE A 135 3.34 -6.92 -17.11
N GLY A 136 3.85 -7.21 -15.91
CA GLY A 136 4.66 -6.33 -15.07
C GLY A 136 6.01 -6.97 -14.76
N GLN A 137 7.06 -6.16 -14.62
CA GLN A 137 8.39 -6.63 -14.29
C GLN A 137 8.60 -6.54 -12.76
N ASP A 138 9.03 -7.63 -12.15
CA ASP A 138 9.32 -7.70 -10.71
C ASP A 138 10.64 -7.01 -10.33
N GLU A 139 10.94 -6.97 -9.02
CA GLU A 139 12.17 -6.39 -8.51
C GLU A 139 13.45 -7.12 -8.97
N ASN A 140 13.33 -8.37 -9.44
CA ASN A 140 14.42 -9.17 -9.98
C ASN A 140 14.53 -9.06 -11.51
N GLY A 141 13.71 -8.23 -12.15
CA GLY A 141 13.69 -8.02 -13.60
C GLY A 141 13.00 -9.14 -14.39
N VAL A 142 12.25 -10.02 -13.75
CA VAL A 142 11.46 -11.07 -14.38
C VAL A 142 10.08 -10.53 -14.73
N ASN A 143 9.59 -10.84 -15.94
CA ASN A 143 8.25 -10.42 -16.35
C ASN A 143 7.22 -11.46 -15.92
N HIS A 144 6.21 -11.01 -15.20
CA HIS A 144 5.07 -11.84 -14.78
C HIS A 144 3.76 -11.24 -15.26
N PRO A 145 2.72 -12.06 -15.51
CA PRO A 145 1.38 -11.55 -15.72
C PRO A 145 0.92 -10.72 -14.51
N VAL A 146 0.30 -9.56 -14.70
CA VAL A 146 -0.01 -8.65 -13.58
C VAL A 146 -0.93 -9.24 -12.50
N PHE A 147 -1.78 -10.19 -12.88
CA PHE A 147 -2.66 -10.88 -11.94
C PHE A 147 -1.92 -11.81 -10.98
N SER A 148 -0.65 -12.17 -11.24
CA SER A 148 0.12 -13.00 -10.33
C SER A 148 0.63 -12.28 -9.09
N PHE A 149 0.60 -10.94 -9.10
CA PHE A 149 0.91 -10.13 -7.93
C PHE A 149 -0.27 -10.01 -6.97
N VAL A 150 -1.48 -10.37 -7.40
CA VAL A 150 -2.70 -10.30 -6.59
C VAL A 150 -3.03 -11.69 -6.07
N GLN A 151 -3.22 -11.79 -4.76
CA GLN A 151 -3.71 -13.01 -4.11
C GLN A 151 -4.52 -12.61 -2.87
N PRO A 152 -5.62 -13.31 -2.52
CA PRO A 152 -6.40 -12.98 -1.33
C PRO A 152 -5.54 -12.99 -0.05
N LEU A 153 -5.44 -11.84 0.62
CA LEU A 153 -4.67 -11.66 1.85
C LEU A 153 -5.59 -11.45 3.03
N ARG A 154 -5.62 -12.42 3.95
CA ARG A 154 -6.38 -12.30 5.19
C ARG A 154 -5.54 -11.58 6.24
N SER A 155 -6.04 -10.46 6.76
CA SER A 155 -5.40 -9.65 7.80
C SER A 155 -5.46 -10.25 9.21
N GLY A 156 -6.11 -11.41 9.39
CA GLY A 156 -6.29 -12.01 10.71
C GLY A 156 -7.10 -11.11 11.63
N ARG A 157 -6.53 -10.74 12.79
CA ARG A 157 -7.12 -9.80 13.76
C ARG A 157 -6.39 -8.45 13.78
N LEU A 158 -5.67 -8.13 12.70
CA LEU A 158 -4.85 -6.92 12.62
C LEU A 158 -5.54 -5.76 11.91
N LEU A 159 -6.54 -6.05 11.08
CA LEU A 159 -7.38 -5.07 10.40
C LEU A 159 -8.81 -5.60 10.46
N ASP A 160 -9.71 -4.85 11.07
CA ASP A 160 -11.08 -5.26 11.37
C ASP A 160 -12.04 -5.00 10.20
N THR A 161 -11.71 -4.01 9.34
CA THR A 161 -12.61 -3.63 8.24
C THR A 161 -11.88 -3.37 6.91
N PRO A 162 -12.58 -3.51 5.76
CA PRO A 162 -12.05 -3.11 4.46
C PRO A 162 -11.59 -1.65 4.38
N ARG A 163 -12.27 -0.73 5.08
CA ARG A 163 -11.86 0.69 5.10
C ARG A 163 -10.60 0.90 5.94
N GLU A 164 -10.46 0.17 7.04
CA GLU A 164 -9.23 0.18 7.82
C GLU A 164 -8.06 -0.39 7.01
N ALA A 165 -8.28 -1.42 6.20
CA ALA A 165 -7.28 -1.91 5.25
C ALA A 165 -6.87 -0.85 4.22
N ALA A 166 -7.84 -0.12 3.66
CA ALA A 166 -7.55 1.02 2.79
C ALA A 166 -6.74 2.12 3.51
N ARG A 167 -7.05 2.40 4.78
CA ARG A 167 -6.28 3.33 5.61
C ARG A 167 -4.86 2.81 5.85
N PHE A 168 -4.68 1.55 6.23
CA PHE A 168 -3.37 0.91 6.40
C PHE A 168 -2.50 1.04 5.15
N VAL A 169 -3.02 0.64 3.99
CA VAL A 169 -2.26 0.72 2.73
C VAL A 169 -1.86 2.17 2.42
N SER A 170 -2.74 3.15 2.69
CA SER A 170 -2.43 4.58 2.46
C SER A 170 -1.33 5.15 3.37
N LEU A 171 -0.94 4.42 4.42
CA LEU A 171 0.13 4.83 5.34
C LEU A 171 1.49 4.27 4.95
N ILE A 172 1.55 3.37 3.97
CA ILE A 172 2.80 2.89 3.37
C ILE A 172 3.40 4.02 2.52
N GLY A 173 4.73 4.13 2.49
CA GLY A 173 5.42 5.20 1.78
C GLY A 173 5.14 5.17 0.27
N TYR A 174 4.94 6.35 -0.33
CA TYR A 174 4.79 6.47 -1.78
C TYR A 174 6.09 6.94 -2.42
N ASP A 175 6.61 6.17 -3.38
CA ASP A 175 7.81 6.50 -4.15
C ASP A 175 7.58 6.32 -5.65
N ARG A 176 7.71 7.43 -6.39
CA ARG A 176 7.74 7.43 -7.85
C ARG A 176 9.18 7.23 -8.29
N HIS A 177 9.57 5.99 -8.54
CA HIS A 177 10.90 5.68 -9.06
C HIS A 177 11.14 6.42 -10.39
N SER A 178 12.03 7.41 -10.37
CA SER A 178 12.66 7.99 -11.56
C SER A 178 14.14 7.61 -11.53
N VAL A 179 14.61 6.85 -12.51
CA VAL A 179 16.04 6.55 -12.65
C VAL A 179 16.73 7.83 -13.13
N VAL A 180 17.84 8.20 -12.49
CA VAL A 180 18.64 9.38 -12.88
C VAL A 180 19.05 9.25 -14.35
N GLY A 181 18.64 10.20 -15.19
CA GLY A 181 18.95 10.21 -16.63
C GLY A 181 17.86 9.66 -17.54
N ASN A 182 16.76 9.11 -16.98
CA ASN A 182 15.56 8.78 -17.74
C ASN A 182 14.36 9.55 -17.17
N THR A 183 13.67 10.33 -18.02
CA THR A 183 12.48 11.08 -17.62
C THR A 183 11.25 10.19 -17.48
N ASP A 184 11.32 8.95 -17.99
CA ASP A 184 10.20 8.02 -17.98
C ASP A 184 10.16 7.17 -16.70
N ARG A 185 8.96 7.10 -16.13
CA ARG A 185 8.60 6.26 -14.97
C ARG A 185 8.98 4.82 -15.26
N THR A 186 9.89 4.25 -14.46
CA THR A 186 10.14 2.80 -14.48
C THR A 186 9.24 2.16 -13.44
N GLU A 187 8.15 1.53 -13.90
CA GLU A 187 7.25 0.75 -13.05
C GLU A 187 7.99 -0.49 -12.53
N MET A 188 7.87 -0.78 -11.23
CA MET A 188 8.44 -1.99 -10.63
C MET A 188 7.36 -2.69 -9.83
N TRP A 189 6.92 -3.85 -10.32
CA TRP A 189 5.86 -4.65 -9.70
C TRP A 189 6.46 -5.51 -8.61
N THR A 190 6.63 -4.95 -7.42
CA THR A 190 7.28 -5.65 -6.31
C THR A 190 6.37 -6.72 -5.74
N HIS A 191 6.95 -7.89 -5.40
CA HIS A 191 6.22 -8.89 -4.63
C HIS A 191 5.81 -8.34 -3.26
N THR A 192 4.65 -8.77 -2.76
CA THR A 192 4.06 -8.22 -1.52
C THR A 192 5.02 -8.24 -0.34
N HIS A 193 5.78 -9.32 -0.14
CA HIS A 193 6.74 -9.40 0.96
C HIS A 193 7.87 -8.35 0.82
N ALA A 194 8.41 -8.14 -0.38
CA ALA A 194 9.41 -7.11 -0.62
C ALA A 194 8.84 -5.68 -0.45
N PHE A 195 7.61 -5.46 -0.91
CA PHE A 195 6.89 -4.19 -0.74
C PHE A 195 6.66 -3.86 0.74
N LEU A 196 6.15 -4.81 1.52
CA LEU A 196 5.91 -4.64 2.97
C LEU A 196 7.21 -4.45 3.74
N ALA A 197 8.25 -5.23 3.43
CA ALA A 197 9.57 -5.10 4.06
C ALA A 197 10.21 -3.73 3.79
N ARG A 198 10.06 -3.20 2.57
CA ARG A 198 10.50 -1.85 2.21
C ARG A 198 9.63 -0.76 2.85
N ASN A 199 8.35 -1.04 3.08
CA ASN A 199 7.33 -0.09 3.55
C ASN A 199 7.26 1.17 2.65
N CYS A 200 7.49 0.99 1.35
CA CYS A 200 7.44 2.06 0.36
C CYS A 200 7.32 1.49 -1.06
N GLY A 201 6.58 2.13 -1.96
CA GLY A 201 6.43 1.68 -3.35
C GLY A 201 5.56 2.59 -4.22
N ASP A 202 5.27 2.15 -5.45
CA ASP A 202 4.49 2.91 -6.42
C ASP A 202 2.97 2.67 -6.29
N CYS A 203 2.16 3.29 -7.15
CA CYS A 203 0.70 3.17 -7.06
C CYS A 203 0.22 1.75 -7.40
N GLU A 204 0.92 1.05 -8.28
CA GLU A 204 0.65 -0.32 -8.67
C GLU A 204 0.85 -1.26 -7.47
N ASN A 205 1.95 -1.13 -6.72
CA ASN A 205 2.18 -1.93 -5.50
C ASN A 205 1.08 -1.69 -4.44
N HIS A 206 0.70 -0.43 -4.21
CA HIS A 206 -0.37 -0.10 -3.26
C HIS A 206 -1.72 -0.68 -3.69
N SER A 207 -2.06 -0.57 -4.97
CA SER A 207 -3.33 -1.08 -5.50
C SER A 207 -3.41 -2.61 -5.45
N VAL A 208 -2.28 -3.30 -5.73
CA VAL A 208 -2.17 -4.76 -5.60
C VAL A 208 -2.38 -5.21 -4.15
N LEU A 209 -1.72 -4.58 -3.17
CA LEU A 209 -1.89 -4.92 -1.76
C LEU A 209 -3.32 -4.65 -1.29
N LEU A 210 -3.90 -3.51 -1.66
CA LEU A 210 -5.28 -3.19 -1.29
C LEU A 210 -6.27 -4.19 -1.91
N CYS A 211 -6.14 -4.50 -3.19
CA CYS A 211 -6.99 -5.49 -3.86
C CYS A 211 -6.89 -6.86 -3.15
N SER A 212 -5.67 -7.30 -2.85
CA SER A 212 -5.40 -8.53 -2.11
C SER A 212 -6.10 -8.56 -0.75
N LEU A 213 -6.04 -7.46 0.02
CA LEU A 213 -6.74 -7.35 1.31
C LEU A 213 -8.26 -7.38 1.14
N LEU A 214 -8.83 -6.64 0.18
CA LEU A 214 -10.27 -6.61 -0.06
C LEU A 214 -10.81 -7.98 -0.50
N LEU A 215 -10.07 -8.71 -1.34
CA LEU A 215 -10.35 -10.11 -1.66
C LEU A 215 -10.29 -11.00 -0.41
N GLY A 216 -9.34 -10.74 0.50
CA GLY A 216 -9.24 -11.41 1.79
C GLY A 216 -10.45 -11.20 2.71
N PHE A 217 -11.11 -10.04 2.62
CA PHE A 217 -12.40 -9.75 3.26
C PHE A 217 -13.61 -10.33 2.51
N GLY A 218 -13.39 -10.97 1.36
CA GLY A 218 -14.45 -11.59 0.55
C GLY A 218 -15.18 -10.62 -0.38
N LEU A 219 -14.62 -9.44 -0.66
CA LEU A 219 -15.19 -8.50 -1.64
C LEU A 219 -14.77 -8.90 -3.06
N ASP A 220 -15.65 -8.68 -4.03
CA ASP A 220 -15.33 -8.84 -5.46
C ASP A 220 -14.50 -7.63 -5.94
N ALA A 221 -13.20 -7.70 -5.68
CA ALA A 221 -12.26 -6.60 -5.86
C ALA A 221 -11.33 -6.82 -7.07
N TYR A 222 -11.01 -5.74 -7.77
CA TYR A 222 -10.12 -5.75 -8.93
C TYR A 222 -9.19 -4.53 -8.93
N VAL A 223 -7.94 -4.73 -9.34
CA VAL A 223 -7.03 -3.63 -9.70
C VAL A 223 -7.48 -3.07 -11.04
N CYS A 224 -7.69 -1.77 -11.14
CA CYS A 224 -7.97 -1.05 -12.38
C CYS A 224 -6.72 -0.33 -12.89
N ILE A 225 -6.53 -0.33 -14.21
CA ILE A 225 -5.48 0.45 -14.89
C ILE A 225 -6.13 1.47 -15.82
N GLY A 226 -5.69 2.71 -15.72
CA GLY A 226 -6.28 3.80 -16.49
C GLY A 226 -5.60 5.13 -16.23
N THR A 227 -6.37 6.21 -16.31
CA THR A 227 -5.87 7.56 -16.02
C THR A 227 -6.71 8.28 -14.97
N LYS A 228 -6.07 9.20 -14.26
CA LYS A 228 -6.73 10.23 -13.46
C LYS A 228 -6.59 11.60 -14.11
N GLY A 229 -7.10 12.64 -13.45
CA GLY A 229 -7.01 14.03 -13.91
C GLY A 229 -5.64 14.41 -14.49
N LYS A 230 -5.65 15.22 -15.55
CA LYS A 230 -4.47 15.56 -16.38
C LYS A 230 -3.86 14.37 -17.13
N ASN A 231 -4.65 13.35 -17.47
CA ASN A 231 -4.22 12.14 -18.19
C ASN A 231 -3.04 11.39 -17.54
N GLN A 232 -2.87 11.52 -16.23
CA GLN A 232 -1.83 10.79 -15.52
C GLN A 232 -2.23 9.31 -15.41
N ILE A 233 -1.38 8.41 -15.93
CA ILE A 233 -1.52 6.96 -15.73
C ILE A 233 -1.55 6.67 -14.24
N HIS A 234 -2.54 5.88 -13.83
CA HIS A 234 -2.78 5.57 -12.43
C HIS A 234 -3.45 4.21 -12.29
N SER A 235 -3.19 3.55 -11.17
CA SER A 235 -3.87 2.32 -10.75
C SER A 235 -4.65 2.57 -9.47
N TRP A 236 -5.83 1.96 -9.37
CA TRP A 236 -6.69 2.01 -8.19
C TRP A 236 -7.43 0.68 -8.05
N VAL A 237 -8.27 0.53 -7.03
CA VAL A 237 -9.04 -0.70 -6.82
C VAL A 237 -10.53 -0.42 -6.97
N VAL A 238 -11.26 -1.29 -7.66
CA VAL A 238 -12.73 -1.29 -7.70
C VAL A 238 -13.25 -2.49 -6.93
N THR A 239 -14.37 -2.31 -6.23
CA THR A 239 -15.20 -3.43 -5.75
C THR A 239 -16.55 -3.36 -6.42
N ILE A 240 -17.01 -4.48 -6.97
CA ILE A 240 -18.28 -4.59 -7.71
C ILE A 240 -19.24 -5.44 -6.88
N GLY A 241 -20.22 -4.80 -6.25
CA GLY A 241 -21.34 -5.48 -5.58
C GLY A 241 -22.46 -5.80 -6.56
N ALA A 242 -23.58 -6.31 -6.02
CA ALA A 242 -24.79 -6.57 -6.83
C ALA A 242 -25.34 -5.28 -7.45
N ASP A 243 -25.46 -4.23 -6.64
CA ASP A 243 -26.04 -2.94 -7.04
C ASP A 243 -25.07 -1.76 -6.89
N ASP A 244 -23.98 -1.92 -6.15
CA ASP A 244 -23.05 -0.85 -5.80
C ASP A 244 -21.64 -1.08 -6.35
N ILE A 245 -21.04 -0.03 -6.91
CA ILE A 245 -19.65 -0.02 -7.32
C ILE A 245 -18.90 1.02 -6.48
N PHE A 246 -17.79 0.60 -5.89
CA PHE A 246 -16.92 1.52 -5.14
C PHE A 246 -15.52 1.54 -5.73
N PHE A 247 -14.98 2.74 -5.91
CA PHE A 247 -13.56 2.94 -6.19
C PHE A 247 -12.80 3.27 -4.92
N TRP A 248 -11.63 2.68 -4.77
CA TRP A 248 -10.75 2.80 -3.63
C TRP A 248 -9.42 3.36 -4.10
N GLU A 249 -9.06 4.53 -3.60
CA GLU A 249 -7.77 5.17 -3.88
C GLU A 249 -6.72 4.66 -2.89
N SER A 250 -5.78 3.86 -3.37
CA SER A 250 -4.82 3.15 -2.54
C SER A 250 -3.81 4.09 -1.86
N LEU A 251 -3.50 5.24 -2.45
CA LEU A 251 -2.53 6.20 -1.91
C LEU A 251 -3.08 7.11 -0.82
N ASN A 252 -4.40 7.19 -0.65
CA ASN A 252 -5.02 8.04 0.37
C ASN A 252 -6.16 7.35 1.12
N GLY A 253 -6.48 6.09 0.84
CA GLY A 253 -7.52 5.33 1.53
C GLY A 253 -8.94 5.84 1.29
N ASN A 254 -9.15 6.80 0.39
CA ASN A 254 -10.49 7.31 0.11
C ASN A 254 -11.32 6.29 -0.68
N ARG A 255 -12.61 6.27 -0.38
CA ARG A 255 -13.60 5.44 -1.07
C ARG A 255 -14.64 6.33 -1.73
N TYR A 256 -14.89 6.09 -3.00
CA TYR A 256 -15.84 6.82 -3.83
C TYR A 256 -16.92 5.86 -4.31
N GLN A 257 -18.19 6.23 -4.18
CA GLN A 257 -19.27 5.48 -4.86
C GLN A 257 -19.27 5.88 -6.33
N HIS A 258 -19.26 4.89 -7.22
CA HIS A 258 -19.36 5.11 -8.65
C HIS A 258 -20.80 4.85 -9.10
N ILE A 259 -21.34 5.78 -9.89
CA ILE A 259 -22.63 5.66 -10.54
C ILE A 259 -22.36 5.87 -12.03
N SER A 260 -22.62 4.84 -12.83
CA SER A 260 -22.48 4.92 -14.29
C SER A 260 -23.50 5.93 -14.83
N ILE A 261 -23.02 6.87 -15.64
CA ILE A 261 -23.86 7.86 -16.30
C ILE A 261 -24.27 7.32 -17.66
N ASP A 262 -25.57 7.12 -17.87
CA ASP A 262 -26.11 6.88 -19.21
C ASP A 262 -26.23 8.23 -19.95
N PRO A 263 -25.58 8.40 -21.12
CA PRO A 263 -25.70 9.63 -21.91
C PRO A 263 -27.13 9.95 -22.34
N ASP A 264 -28.01 8.95 -22.39
CA ASP A 264 -29.41 9.10 -22.83
C ASP A 264 -30.35 9.48 -21.66
N ASP A 265 -29.89 9.37 -20.41
CA ASP A 265 -30.65 9.75 -19.23
C ASP A 265 -30.64 11.28 -18.98
N PRO A 266 -31.67 11.82 -18.32
CA PRO A 266 -31.68 13.23 -17.92
C PRO A 266 -30.47 13.55 -17.02
N PRO A 267 -29.87 14.76 -17.13
CA PRO A 267 -28.69 15.11 -16.36
C PRO A 267 -28.96 15.01 -14.86
N LEU A 268 -28.08 14.29 -14.16
CA LEU A 268 -28.06 14.23 -12.70
C LEU A 268 -28.04 15.63 -12.09
N ASP A 269 -28.75 15.81 -10.98
CA ASP A 269 -28.74 17.06 -10.24
C ASP A 269 -27.33 17.34 -9.68
N LYS A 270 -27.02 18.64 -9.49
CA LYS A 270 -25.67 19.08 -9.07
C LYS A 270 -25.22 18.45 -7.75
N LEU A 271 -26.15 18.09 -6.86
CA LEU A 271 -25.84 17.49 -5.58
C LEU A 271 -25.35 16.05 -5.77
N SER A 272 -26.08 15.24 -6.55
CA SER A 272 -25.67 13.88 -6.90
C SER A 272 -24.35 13.88 -7.67
N LEU A 273 -24.17 14.81 -8.61
CA LEU A 273 -22.94 14.93 -9.39
C LEU A 273 -21.71 15.27 -8.52
N ASN A 274 -21.89 16.01 -7.43
CA ASN A 274 -20.82 16.30 -6.47
C ASN A 274 -20.48 15.08 -5.60
N ASN A 275 -21.47 14.24 -5.27
CA ASN A 275 -21.28 13.03 -4.49
C ASN A 275 -20.54 11.91 -5.25
N ILE A 276 -20.54 11.93 -6.59
CA ILE A 276 -19.91 10.92 -7.46
C ILE A 276 -18.45 11.28 -7.83
N ARG A 277 -17.92 12.44 -7.39
CA ARG A 277 -16.61 12.94 -7.86
C ARG A 277 -15.41 12.08 -7.41
N HIS A 278 -15.06 11.08 -8.19
CA HIS A 278 -13.76 10.41 -8.17
C HIS A 278 -12.77 11.07 -9.15
N PRO A 279 -11.46 10.92 -8.94
CA PRO A 279 -10.45 11.57 -9.79
C PRO A 279 -10.18 10.84 -11.12
N TYR A 280 -10.69 9.62 -11.29
CA TYR A 280 -10.44 8.76 -12.45
C TYR A 280 -11.16 9.24 -13.70
N LYS A 281 -10.51 9.06 -14.86
CA LYS A 281 -10.96 9.57 -16.16
C LYS A 281 -11.11 8.48 -17.19
N THR A 282 -10.11 7.63 -17.33
CA THR A 282 -10.19 6.49 -18.26
C THR A 282 -9.88 5.18 -17.56
N ILE A 283 -10.45 4.07 -18.06
CA ILE A 283 -10.18 2.69 -17.63
C ILE A 283 -9.95 1.81 -18.84
N GLY A 284 -8.80 1.13 -18.87
CA GLY A 284 -8.41 0.24 -19.98
C GLY A 284 -8.54 -1.23 -19.64
N CYS A 285 -8.13 -1.66 -18.45
CA CYS A 285 -8.32 -3.03 -17.98
C CYS A 285 -8.55 -3.09 -16.47
N LEU A 286 -9.07 -4.23 -16.02
CA LEU A 286 -9.13 -4.59 -14.61
C LEU A 286 -8.85 -6.08 -14.41
N PHE A 287 -8.28 -6.44 -13.27
CA PHE A 287 -7.90 -7.81 -12.96
C PHE A 287 -7.86 -8.09 -11.46
N ASN A 288 -8.00 -9.36 -11.10
CA ASN A 288 -7.73 -9.89 -9.76
C ASN A 288 -6.87 -11.17 -9.89
N ASP A 289 -6.83 -12.01 -8.86
CA ASP A 289 -6.04 -13.26 -8.85
C ASP A 289 -6.55 -14.32 -9.85
N LYS A 290 -7.80 -14.22 -10.32
CA LYS A 290 -8.44 -15.25 -11.16
C LYS A 290 -8.91 -14.76 -12.52
N LEU A 291 -9.12 -13.47 -12.66
CA LEU A 291 -9.81 -12.87 -13.79
C LEU A 291 -9.02 -11.68 -14.33
N PHE A 292 -9.06 -11.52 -15.65
CA PHE A 292 -8.50 -10.39 -16.37
C PHE A 292 -9.46 -9.94 -17.47
N TYR A 293 -9.79 -8.65 -17.47
CA TYR A 293 -10.70 -8.04 -18.42
C TYR A 293 -10.10 -6.78 -19.04
N ALA A 294 -10.17 -6.65 -20.36
CA ALA A 294 -9.96 -5.36 -21.03
C ALA A 294 -11.29 -4.74 -21.45
N ASN A 295 -11.39 -3.43 -21.24
CA ASN A 295 -12.53 -2.64 -21.65
C ASN A 295 -12.58 -2.62 -23.18
N VAL A 296 -13.69 -3.07 -23.77
CA VAL A 296 -13.96 -3.03 -25.22
C VAL A 296 -15.17 -2.16 -25.55
N GLN A 297 -15.62 -1.31 -24.62
CA GLN A 297 -16.67 -0.32 -24.86
C GLN A 297 -16.21 0.79 -25.81
N PRO A 298 -17.12 1.50 -26.50
CA PRO A 298 -16.77 2.55 -27.48
C PRO A 298 -15.82 3.61 -26.90
N THR A 299 -16.08 4.02 -25.67
CA THR A 299 -15.21 4.93 -24.92
C THR A 299 -14.49 4.19 -23.79
N CYS A 300 -13.37 4.74 -23.34
CA CYS A 300 -12.70 4.29 -22.12
C CYS A 300 -13.02 5.19 -20.92
N ASN A 301 -13.98 6.11 -21.03
CA ASN A 301 -14.32 7.04 -19.96
C ASN A 301 -14.91 6.29 -18.77
N VAL A 302 -14.40 6.57 -17.57
CA VAL A 302 -14.86 5.92 -16.34
C VAL A 302 -16.31 6.28 -16.05
N ASP A 303 -16.68 7.55 -16.22
CA ASP A 303 -18.01 8.07 -15.87
C ASP A 303 -19.15 7.35 -16.62
N THR A 304 -18.92 6.92 -17.86
CA THR A 304 -19.89 6.22 -18.72
C THR A 304 -19.60 4.72 -18.86
N CYS A 305 -18.64 4.20 -18.09
CA CYS A 305 -18.23 2.81 -18.17
C CYS A 305 -19.28 1.89 -17.54
N VAL A 306 -19.73 0.87 -18.28
CA VAL A 306 -20.63 -0.16 -17.74
C VAL A 306 -19.80 -1.33 -17.18
N PHE A 307 -19.87 -1.55 -15.87
CA PHE A 307 -19.10 -2.58 -15.15
C PHE A 307 -19.78 -3.96 -15.12
N ARG A 308 -20.51 -4.33 -16.19
CA ARG A 308 -21.05 -5.70 -16.36
C ARG A 308 -19.96 -6.60 -16.96
N LEU A 309 -19.04 -7.09 -16.13
CA LEU A 309 -17.83 -7.78 -16.60
C LEU A 309 -18.09 -9.05 -17.41
N LEU A 310 -19.22 -9.72 -17.18
CA LEU A 310 -19.62 -10.92 -17.91
C LEU A 310 -20.18 -10.61 -19.32
N ASP A 311 -20.52 -9.35 -19.60
CA ASP A 311 -20.97 -8.93 -20.92
C ASP A 311 -19.77 -8.76 -21.86
N GLN A 312 -19.60 -9.74 -22.76
CA GLN A 312 -18.50 -9.78 -23.72
C GLN A 312 -18.51 -8.61 -24.73
N SER A 313 -19.64 -7.92 -24.88
CA SER A 313 -19.71 -6.69 -25.70
C SER A 313 -19.08 -5.48 -25.00
N LYS A 314 -18.89 -5.55 -23.68
CA LYS A 314 -18.33 -4.49 -22.83
C LYS A 314 -16.91 -4.82 -22.38
N TRP A 315 -16.63 -6.08 -22.04
CA TRP A 315 -15.35 -6.53 -21.52
C TRP A 315 -14.85 -7.79 -22.24
N LYS A 316 -13.66 -7.73 -22.82
CA LYS A 316 -12.98 -8.93 -23.32
C LYS A 316 -12.26 -9.59 -22.16
N ALA A 317 -12.67 -10.81 -21.82
CA ALA A 317 -12.04 -11.62 -20.78
C ALA A 317 -10.87 -12.42 -21.33
N MET A 318 -9.86 -12.69 -20.50
CA MET A 318 -8.97 -13.83 -20.71
C MET A 318 -9.64 -15.12 -20.24
N SER A 319 -9.17 -16.26 -20.74
CA SER A 319 -9.62 -17.59 -20.29
C SER A 319 -9.16 -17.82 -18.86
N ALA A 320 -10.10 -18.22 -18.00
CA ALA A 320 -9.81 -18.58 -16.61
C ALA A 320 -8.81 -19.75 -16.54
N ASP A 321 -8.90 -20.72 -17.46
CA ASP A 321 -7.96 -21.84 -17.52
C ASP A 321 -6.55 -21.39 -17.90
N ALA A 322 -6.44 -20.41 -18.82
CA ALA A 322 -5.16 -19.84 -19.19
C ALA A 322 -4.52 -19.09 -18.01
N ILE A 323 -5.31 -18.31 -17.26
CA ILE A 323 -4.85 -17.62 -16.04
C ILE A 323 -4.42 -18.65 -14.98
N ALA A 324 -5.27 -19.64 -14.70
CA ALA A 324 -4.99 -20.67 -13.70
C ALA A 324 -3.71 -21.45 -14.03
N SER A 325 -3.40 -21.67 -15.32
CA SER A 325 -2.18 -22.37 -15.74
C SER A 325 -0.87 -21.68 -15.31
N VAL A 326 -0.90 -20.38 -15.04
CA VAL A 326 0.27 -19.57 -14.64
C VAL A 326 0.08 -18.80 -13.33
N ASN A 327 -1.04 -18.97 -12.63
CA ASN A 327 -1.30 -18.29 -11.35
C ASN A 327 -1.75 -19.21 -10.20
N THR A 328 -1.75 -20.53 -10.39
CA THR A 328 -2.14 -21.45 -9.31
C THR A 328 -0.98 -21.64 -8.31
N PRO A 329 -1.16 -21.30 -7.02
CA PRO A 329 -0.17 -21.55 -5.98
C PRO A 329 0.17 -23.06 -5.90
N GLY A 330 1.44 -23.39 -5.71
CA GLY A 330 1.91 -24.79 -5.73
C GLY A 330 2.09 -25.40 -7.13
N LEU A 331 1.69 -24.70 -8.20
CA LEU A 331 1.94 -25.11 -9.59
C LEU A 331 2.96 -24.22 -10.31
N VAL A 332 3.27 -23.05 -9.77
CA VAL A 332 4.17 -22.05 -10.37
C VAL A 332 5.28 -21.74 -9.37
N LEU A 333 6.53 -22.04 -9.74
CA LEU A 333 7.71 -21.90 -8.86
C LEU A 333 8.00 -20.46 -8.44
N THR A 334 7.45 -19.49 -9.17
CA THR A 334 7.69 -18.06 -8.98
C THR A 334 6.55 -17.32 -8.28
N ALA A 335 5.39 -17.96 -8.06
CA ALA A 335 4.30 -17.31 -7.33
C ALA A 335 4.69 -17.27 -5.83
N PRO A 336 5.04 -16.10 -5.26
CA PRO A 336 5.35 -16.05 -3.84
C PRO A 336 4.11 -16.42 -3.03
N MET A 337 4.30 -17.13 -1.92
CA MET A 337 3.25 -17.21 -0.92
C MET A 337 2.99 -15.82 -0.36
N MET A 338 1.73 -15.45 -0.20
CA MET A 338 1.39 -14.19 0.46
C MET A 338 1.92 -14.18 1.89
N PRO A 339 2.68 -13.14 2.29
CA PRO A 339 3.18 -13.04 3.65
C PRO A 339 2.02 -12.84 4.63
N HIS A 340 2.16 -13.38 5.84
CA HIS A 340 1.30 -12.97 6.94
C HIS A 340 1.67 -11.55 7.37
N LEU A 341 0.64 -10.72 7.57
CA LEU A 341 0.85 -9.40 8.15
C LEU A 341 1.37 -9.53 9.58
N MET A 342 2.38 -8.74 9.90
CA MET A 342 3.00 -8.68 11.21
C MET A 342 2.38 -7.56 12.05
N SER A 343 2.10 -7.86 13.32
CA SER A 343 1.66 -6.87 14.29
C SER A 343 2.73 -5.81 14.52
N ASN A 344 2.31 -4.57 14.73
CA ASN A 344 3.22 -3.50 15.12
C ASN A 344 3.77 -3.78 16.54
N THR A 345 5.08 -3.60 16.73
CA THR A 345 5.73 -3.78 18.04
C THR A 345 5.88 -2.47 18.82
N LEU A 346 5.52 -1.35 18.22
CA LEU A 346 5.63 -0.03 18.84
C LEU A 346 4.49 0.19 19.84
N ASP A 347 4.81 0.81 20.99
CA ASP A 347 3.80 1.36 21.90
C ASP A 347 3.36 2.75 21.39
N PRO A 348 2.10 2.90 20.91
CA PRO A 348 1.62 4.17 20.38
C PRO A 348 1.59 5.28 21.44
N ILE A 349 1.37 4.95 22.71
CA ILE A 349 1.28 5.94 23.79
C ILE A 349 2.67 6.48 24.11
N ALA A 350 3.64 5.59 24.35
CA ALA A 350 5.02 5.99 24.61
C ALA A 350 5.60 6.80 23.44
N LEU A 351 5.35 6.37 22.20
CA LEU A 351 5.83 7.08 21.02
C LEU A 351 5.17 8.46 20.83
N SER A 352 3.86 8.58 21.14
CA SER A 352 3.17 9.87 21.12
C SER A 352 3.81 10.87 22.10
N ASN A 353 4.08 10.43 23.33
CA ASN A 353 4.69 11.25 24.36
C ASN A 353 6.13 11.68 24.00
N ASP A 354 6.92 10.76 23.44
CA ASP A 354 8.29 11.05 23.02
C ASP A 354 8.32 12.10 21.89
N ILE A 355 7.51 11.92 20.84
CA ILE A 355 7.42 12.87 19.74
C ILE A 355 6.89 14.23 20.24
N GLU A 356 5.87 14.25 21.10
CA GLU A 356 5.35 15.50 21.68
C GLU A 356 6.44 16.27 22.44
N LYS A 357 7.25 15.58 23.25
CA LYS A 357 8.37 16.17 23.98
C LYS A 357 9.40 16.79 23.02
N GLN A 358 9.74 16.08 21.94
CA GLN A 358 10.67 16.58 20.93
C GLN A 358 10.11 17.81 20.19
N ILE A 359 8.84 17.80 19.77
CA ILE A 359 8.19 18.93 19.11
C ILE A 359 8.14 20.16 20.03
N ARG A 360 7.80 19.98 21.32
CA ARG A 360 7.82 21.07 22.31
C ARG A 360 9.21 21.69 22.44
N ALA A 361 10.26 20.87 22.49
CA ALA A 361 11.64 21.36 22.54
C ALA A 361 12.02 22.15 21.28
N LEU A 362 11.61 21.69 20.09
CA LEU A 362 11.84 22.38 18.82
C LEU A 362 11.12 23.73 18.75
N ILE A 363 9.87 23.81 19.24
CA ILE A 363 9.13 25.08 19.34
C ILE A 363 9.82 26.05 20.28
N ILE A 364 10.23 25.59 21.47
CA ILE A 364 10.94 26.44 22.44
C ILE A 364 12.20 27.01 21.81
N GLN A 365 12.99 26.16 21.13
CA GLN A 365 14.21 26.58 20.45
C GLN A 365 13.92 27.61 19.35
N HIS A 366 13.00 27.31 18.43
CA HIS A 366 12.64 28.20 17.34
C HIS A 366 12.14 29.57 17.83
N ARG A 367 11.29 29.58 18.86
CA ARG A 367 10.78 30.82 19.46
C ARG A 367 11.86 31.60 20.20
N LYS A 368 12.78 30.91 20.87
CA LYS A 368 13.93 31.54 21.53
C LYS A 368 14.82 32.25 20.50
N ASP A 369 15.04 31.65 19.34
CA ASP A 369 15.82 32.25 18.25
C ASP A 369 15.16 33.52 17.70
N LEU A 370 13.83 33.64 17.82
CA LEU A 370 13.05 34.85 17.48
C LEU A 370 12.92 35.85 18.66
N GLY A 371 13.48 35.55 19.83
CA GLY A 371 13.37 36.40 21.02
C GLY A 371 12.03 36.30 21.77
N TYR A 372 11.22 35.29 21.49
CA TYR A 372 9.92 35.09 22.13
C TYR A 372 9.99 34.17 23.35
N THR A 373 9.24 34.51 24.40
CA THR A 373 9.00 33.60 25.54
C THR A 373 7.98 32.52 25.16
N THR A 374 8.18 31.29 25.62
CA THR A 374 7.27 30.17 25.34
C THR A 374 6.58 29.72 26.62
N GLN A 375 5.25 29.67 26.60
CA GLN A 375 4.45 29.12 27.68
C GLN A 375 3.42 28.17 27.10
N PHE A 376 3.43 26.92 27.56
CA PHE A 376 2.46 25.92 27.15
C PHE A 376 1.26 25.89 28.10
N ASP A 377 0.08 25.62 27.55
CA ASP A 377 -1.15 25.36 28.29
C ASP A 377 -1.44 23.86 28.25
N GLU A 378 -1.11 23.16 29.35
CA GLU A 378 -1.25 21.70 29.43
C GLU A 378 -2.71 21.24 29.36
N HIS A 379 -3.64 22.05 29.88
CA HIS A 379 -5.06 21.74 29.80
C HIS A 379 -5.53 21.83 28.36
N LEU A 380 -5.21 22.92 27.66
CA LEU A 380 -5.54 23.08 26.25
C LEU A 380 -4.89 21.99 25.39
N SER A 381 -3.61 21.64 25.63
CA SER A 381 -2.93 20.51 25.00
C SER A 381 -3.70 19.20 25.16
N TYR A 382 -4.18 18.91 26.37
CA TYR A 382 -5.00 17.73 26.63
C TYR A 382 -6.31 17.76 25.81
N LEU A 383 -6.98 18.90 25.73
CA LEU A 383 -8.24 19.08 24.98
C LEU A 383 -8.11 18.88 23.47
N LEU A 384 -6.90 18.91 22.90
CA LEU A 384 -6.68 18.59 21.48
C LEU A 384 -6.74 17.07 21.21
N SER A 385 -6.64 16.22 22.24
CA SER A 385 -6.57 14.76 22.09
C SER A 385 -7.81 14.13 21.41
N PRO A 386 -9.05 14.55 21.74
CA PRO A 386 -10.26 14.06 21.08
C PRO A 386 -10.29 14.42 19.59
N ALA A 387 -9.91 15.65 19.22
CA ALA A 387 -9.86 16.08 17.82
C ALA A 387 -8.94 15.19 16.97
N LEU A 388 -7.72 14.91 17.47
CA LEU A 388 -6.80 14.01 16.78
C LEU A 388 -7.33 12.57 16.65
N SER A 389 -8.07 12.10 17.66
CA SER A 389 -8.79 10.81 17.59
C SER A 389 -9.88 10.81 16.52
N SER A 390 -10.68 11.87 16.48
CA SER A 390 -11.74 12.06 15.51
C SER A 390 -11.21 12.11 14.09
N TYR A 391 -10.08 12.81 13.86
CA TYR A 391 -9.47 12.87 12.54
C TYR A 391 -9.01 11.49 12.06
N GLU A 392 -8.34 10.69 12.90
CA GLU A 392 -7.97 9.33 12.48
C GLU A 392 -9.20 8.44 12.26
N LEU A 393 -10.20 8.52 13.14
CA LEU A 393 -11.45 7.77 12.98
C LEU A 393 -12.16 8.13 11.66
N GLU A 394 -12.17 9.40 11.28
CA GLU A 394 -12.71 9.86 10.00
C GLU A 394 -11.93 9.29 8.82
N ARG A 395 -10.59 9.18 8.92
CA ARG A 395 -9.78 8.54 7.87
C ARG A 395 -10.04 7.04 7.74
N VAL A 396 -10.38 6.35 8.84
CA VAL A 396 -10.72 4.92 8.83
C VAL A 396 -12.15 4.68 8.36
N THR A 397 -13.12 5.47 8.83
CA THR A 397 -14.55 5.18 8.64
C THR A 397 -15.19 5.99 7.51
N GLY A 398 -14.61 7.13 7.17
CA GLY A 398 -15.23 8.16 6.32
C GLY A 398 -16.31 8.98 7.05
N LEU A 399 -16.48 8.81 8.35
CA LEU A 399 -17.48 9.52 9.15
C LEU A 399 -16.79 10.50 10.09
N SER A 400 -17.22 11.77 10.05
CA SER A 400 -16.75 12.79 10.98
C SER A 400 -17.58 12.74 12.27
N VAL A 401 -16.93 12.51 13.40
CA VAL A 401 -17.57 12.37 14.73
C VAL A 401 -16.76 13.14 15.78
N GLY A 402 -17.41 13.78 16.75
CA GLY A 402 -16.73 14.38 17.92
C GLY A 402 -16.32 15.85 17.77
N ASN A 403 -16.67 16.50 16.65
CA ASN A 403 -16.31 17.91 16.41
C ASN A 403 -17.07 18.87 17.34
N GLU A 404 -18.32 18.58 17.68
CA GLU A 404 -19.15 19.43 18.54
C GLU A 404 -18.63 19.48 19.97
N GLU A 405 -18.30 18.31 20.54
CA GLU A 405 -17.74 18.17 21.88
C GLU A 405 -16.37 18.84 21.98
N PHE A 406 -15.53 18.68 20.95
CA PHE A 406 -14.24 19.36 20.87
C PHE A 406 -14.41 20.90 20.85
N GLN A 407 -15.29 21.42 20.00
CA GLN A 407 -15.54 22.86 19.93
C GLN A 407 -16.06 23.41 21.26
N GLU A 408 -16.98 22.71 21.92
CA GLU A 408 -17.51 23.11 23.21
C GLU A 408 -16.43 23.10 24.30
N ALA A 409 -15.58 22.07 24.34
CA ALA A 409 -14.47 22.00 25.29
C ALA A 409 -13.47 23.16 25.09
N VAL A 410 -13.11 23.47 23.84
CA VAL A 410 -12.23 24.60 23.52
C VAL A 410 -12.88 25.94 23.90
N ARG A 411 -14.17 26.15 23.59
CA ARG A 411 -14.90 27.37 23.96
C ARG A 411 -14.89 27.61 25.47
N ARG A 412 -15.02 26.55 26.27
CA ARG A 412 -14.97 26.63 27.75
C ARG A 412 -13.56 26.88 28.29
N ALA A 413 -12.54 26.36 27.62
CA ALA A 413 -11.15 26.52 28.04
C ALA A 413 -10.52 27.87 27.63
N VAL A 414 -11.04 28.51 26.57
CA VAL A 414 -10.56 29.80 26.08
C VAL A 414 -11.26 30.93 26.85
N PRO A 415 -10.52 31.78 27.58
CA PRO A 415 -11.13 32.86 28.36
C PRO A 415 -11.83 33.91 27.47
N ASN A 416 -12.81 34.63 28.02
CA ASN A 416 -13.46 35.74 27.33
C ASN A 416 -12.44 36.75 26.80
N GLY A 417 -12.67 37.24 25.57
CA GLY A 417 -11.75 38.15 24.87
C GLY A 417 -10.48 37.49 24.30
N HIS A 418 -10.32 36.17 24.43
CA HIS A 418 -9.28 35.41 23.75
C HIS A 418 -9.82 34.73 22.49
N ALA A 419 -8.93 34.55 21.53
CA ALA A 419 -9.15 33.75 20.34
C ALA A 419 -8.35 32.45 20.42
N PHE A 420 -8.80 31.44 19.68
CA PHE A 420 -8.13 30.15 19.51
C PHE A 420 -7.81 29.92 18.03
N LYS A 421 -6.59 29.48 17.76
CA LYS A 421 -6.18 28.96 16.45
C LYS A 421 -5.64 27.56 16.63
N GLY A 422 -6.01 26.65 15.74
CA GLY A 422 -5.55 25.27 15.73
C GLY A 422 -5.22 24.81 14.32
N PHE A 423 -4.13 24.06 14.18
CA PHE A 423 -3.65 23.50 12.93
C PHE A 423 -3.33 22.01 13.11
N PRO A 424 -4.22 21.12 12.65
CA PRO A 424 -3.95 19.68 12.64
C PRO A 424 -3.15 19.28 11.38
N ILE A 425 -2.25 18.31 11.55
CA ILE A 425 -1.44 17.76 10.46
C ILE A 425 -1.11 16.28 10.76
N GLN A 426 -0.99 15.47 9.71
CA GLN A 426 -0.66 14.04 9.81
C GLN A 426 0.61 13.71 9.03
N PHE A 427 1.42 12.81 9.58
CA PHE A 427 2.61 12.25 8.96
C PHE A 427 2.59 10.72 9.01
N VAL A 428 3.25 10.07 8.04
CA VAL A 428 3.44 8.60 7.99
C VAL A 428 4.79 8.17 8.61
N HIS A 429 5.45 9.08 9.33
CA HIS A 429 6.75 8.85 9.95
C HIS A 429 6.78 9.39 11.38
N LYS A 430 7.81 9.00 12.13
CA LYS A 430 8.02 9.40 13.53
C LYS A 430 9.13 10.45 13.75
N ASN A 431 9.71 11.00 12.69
CA ASN A 431 10.77 12.02 12.81
C ASN A 431 10.20 13.39 13.19
N ALA A 432 10.33 13.78 14.46
CA ALA A 432 9.81 15.03 15.00
C ALA A 432 10.41 16.29 14.33
N ARG A 433 11.72 16.28 14.03
CA ARG A 433 12.38 17.43 13.39
C ARG A 433 11.88 17.63 11.96
N LYS A 434 11.79 16.56 11.17
CA LYS A 434 11.23 16.57 9.80
C LYS A 434 9.78 17.06 9.82
N ALA A 435 8.98 16.56 10.76
CA ALA A 435 7.59 16.98 10.95
C ALA A 435 7.47 18.47 11.30
N PHE A 436 8.26 18.97 12.24
CA PHE A 436 8.23 20.37 12.66
C PHE A 436 8.61 21.33 11.53
N VAL A 437 9.74 21.06 10.86
CA VAL A 437 10.20 21.90 9.73
C VAL A 437 9.18 21.90 8.58
N PHE A 438 8.56 20.75 8.30
CA PHE A 438 7.49 20.69 7.30
C PHE A 438 6.26 21.48 7.73
N SER A 439 5.84 21.36 9.00
CA SER A 439 4.67 22.05 9.54
C SER A 439 4.81 23.57 9.44
N LEU A 440 6.00 24.12 9.74
CA LEU A 440 6.28 25.55 9.63
C LEU A 440 6.21 26.13 8.21
N LYS A 441 6.23 25.30 7.16
CA LYS A 441 6.00 25.77 5.78
C LYS A 441 4.55 26.19 5.53
N ASN A 442 3.63 25.79 6.41
CA ASN A 442 2.23 26.20 6.35
C ASN A 442 2.03 27.50 7.15
N ASN A 443 1.50 28.53 6.49
CA ASN A 443 1.27 29.85 7.09
C ASN A 443 0.47 29.80 8.39
N LEU A 444 -0.55 28.93 8.49
CA LEU A 444 -1.35 28.82 9.71
C LEU A 444 -0.54 28.25 10.89
N CYS A 445 0.32 27.28 10.62
CA CYS A 445 1.22 26.73 11.63
C CYS A 445 2.26 27.77 12.06
N GLU A 446 2.85 28.48 11.10
CA GLU A 446 3.81 29.54 11.36
C GLU A 446 3.17 30.65 12.21
N GLU A 447 1.98 31.13 11.85
CA GLU A 447 1.23 32.11 12.64
C GLU A 447 0.99 31.66 14.08
N ILE A 448 0.65 30.38 14.29
CA ILE A 448 0.43 29.81 15.62
C ILE A 448 1.75 29.77 16.41
N VAL A 449 2.82 29.22 15.82
CA VAL A 449 4.12 29.03 16.48
C VAL A 449 4.82 30.37 16.73
N CYS A 450 4.64 31.36 15.86
CA CYS A 450 5.23 32.70 15.95
C CYS A 450 4.30 33.72 16.65
N CYS A 451 3.13 33.29 17.14
CA CYS A 451 2.21 34.14 17.89
C CYS A 451 2.92 34.72 19.14
N HIS A 452 2.84 36.03 19.33
CA HIS A 452 3.54 36.75 20.39
C HIS A 452 2.60 37.74 21.10
N GLY A 453 2.95 38.07 22.35
CA GLY A 453 2.16 38.90 23.26
C GLY A 453 2.08 38.31 24.66
N ASP A 454 1.75 39.13 25.64
CA ASP A 454 1.82 38.77 27.08
C ASP A 454 0.84 37.65 27.48
N GLN A 455 -0.28 37.56 26.75
CA GLN A 455 -1.35 36.59 27.01
C GLN A 455 -1.43 35.49 25.95
N VAL A 456 -0.31 35.18 25.29
CA VAL A 456 -0.22 34.02 24.39
C VAL A 456 0.10 32.77 25.20
N ARG A 457 -0.64 31.69 24.94
CA ARG A 457 -0.30 30.33 25.40
C ARG A 457 -0.37 29.38 24.23
N LEU A 458 0.67 28.56 24.08
CA LEU A 458 0.74 27.53 23.05
C LEU A 458 0.19 26.22 23.59
N ALA A 459 -0.34 25.39 22.72
CA ALA A 459 -0.71 24.02 23.01
C ALA A 459 -0.26 23.15 21.85
N VAL A 460 0.30 21.99 22.18
CA VAL A 460 0.70 20.96 21.23
C VAL A 460 0.23 19.63 21.75
N ARG A 461 -0.32 18.82 20.85
CA ARG A 461 -0.66 17.44 21.13
C ARG A 461 -0.22 16.55 19.99
N VAL A 462 0.32 15.38 20.32
CA VAL A 462 0.68 14.35 19.34
C VAL A 462 -0.06 13.07 19.67
N ARG A 463 -0.57 12.38 18.65
CA ARG A 463 -1.12 11.03 18.75
C ARG A 463 -0.62 10.15 17.62
N VAL A 464 -0.06 9.01 17.98
CA VAL A 464 0.37 7.97 17.04
C VAL A 464 -0.64 6.85 17.05
N PHE A 465 -1.06 6.43 15.85
CA PHE A 465 -1.87 5.25 15.62
C PHE A 465 -1.01 4.24 14.85
N THR A 466 -0.92 3.02 15.34
CA THR A 466 -0.10 1.96 14.78
C THR A 466 -0.94 1.01 13.94
N TYR A 467 -0.43 0.66 12.79
CA TYR A 467 -0.98 -0.33 11.86
C TYR A 467 0.01 -1.46 11.64
N PRO A 468 -0.36 -2.56 10.96
CA PRO A 468 0.56 -3.66 10.65
C PRO A 468 1.84 -3.20 9.94
N GLU A 469 2.85 -4.05 9.92
CA GLU A 469 4.09 -3.82 9.15
C GLU A 469 4.83 -2.51 9.53
N ASN A 470 4.74 -2.12 10.80
CA ASN A 470 5.28 -0.87 11.33
C ASN A 470 4.73 0.41 10.68
N ALA A 471 3.66 0.33 9.89
CA ALA A 471 2.95 1.50 9.37
C ALA A 471 2.32 2.28 10.54
N LEU A 472 2.25 3.61 10.40
CA LEU A 472 1.71 4.46 11.44
C LEU A 472 1.13 5.77 10.89
N ALA A 473 0.20 6.35 11.64
CA ALA A 473 -0.27 7.71 11.46
C ALA A 473 0.13 8.54 12.68
N THR A 474 1.07 9.47 12.49
CA THR A 474 1.45 10.47 13.50
C THR A 474 0.64 11.74 13.27
N TRP A 475 -0.39 11.94 14.08
CA TRP A 475 -1.15 13.18 14.12
C TRP A 475 -0.52 14.17 15.09
N MET A 476 -0.45 15.43 14.68
CA MET A 476 -0.01 16.55 15.50
C MET A 476 -1.03 17.68 15.37
N MET A 477 -1.28 18.39 16.47
CA MET A 477 -2.03 19.63 16.43
C MET A 477 -1.24 20.72 17.13
N PHE A 478 -0.95 21.78 16.39
CA PHE A 478 -0.37 23.01 16.91
C PHE A 478 -1.52 23.98 17.19
N ALA A 479 -1.54 24.57 18.37
CA ALA A 479 -2.56 25.54 18.72
C ALA A 479 -2.00 26.68 19.56
N CYS A 480 -2.69 27.80 19.53
CA CYS A 480 -2.47 28.88 20.47
C CYS A 480 -3.81 29.47 20.91
N ARG A 481 -3.82 29.97 22.15
CA ARG A 481 -4.80 30.95 22.60
C ARG A 481 -4.10 32.27 22.88
N TYR A 482 -4.75 33.36 22.52
CA TYR A 482 -4.20 34.71 22.70
C TYR A 482 -5.33 35.71 22.91
N LYS A 483 -5.07 36.77 23.67
CA LYS A 483 -6.03 37.86 23.83
C LYS A 483 -6.15 38.61 22.50
N SER A 484 -7.36 38.68 21.95
CA SER A 484 -7.59 39.47 20.75
C SER A 484 -7.55 40.95 21.13
N VAL A 485 -6.69 41.73 20.47
CA VAL A 485 -6.76 43.19 20.56
C VAL A 485 -7.95 43.58 19.71
N GLY A 486 -9.11 43.77 20.33
CA GLY A 486 -10.27 44.31 19.63
C GLY A 486 -9.86 45.62 18.96
N SER A 487 -10.14 45.76 17.66
CA SER A 487 -10.16 47.08 17.04
C SER A 487 -11.22 47.88 17.78
N THR A 488 -10.80 48.70 18.73
CA THR A 488 -11.57 49.87 19.15
C THR A 488 -11.76 50.72 17.90
N LYS A 489 -12.92 50.56 17.26
CA LYS A 489 -13.46 51.56 16.34
C LYS A 489 -13.96 52.76 17.14
#